data_AF-A0A935K814-F1
#
_entry.id   AF-A0A935K814-F1
#
_cell.length_a   1.000
_cell.length_b   1.000
_cell.length_c   1.000
_cell.angle_alpha   90.00
_cell.angle_beta   90.00
_cell.angle_gamma   90.00
#
_symmetry.space_group_name_H-M   'P 1'
#
loop_
_entity.id
_entity.type
_entity.pdbx_description
1 polymer ?
#
loop_
_entity_poly.entity_id
_entity_poly.type
_entity_poly.pdbx_seq_one_letter_code
_entity_poly.pdbx_strand_id
1 'polypeptide(L)' 'MDKENNPIGIIGVTRDITRRLLSEKALRDSEKTLNLALEGAQIGLWDQNFKTGIVNRSDHWAMMLGYDPEEMKNDLDF' A
#
# COMPACT_ATOMS: atom_id res chain seq x y z
N MET A 1 23.69 -8.41 34.18
CA MET A 1 24.18 -7.74 35.39
C MET A 1 24.95 -8.77 36.20
N ASP A 2 26.00 -8.35 36.92
CA ASP A 2 26.77 -9.25 37.79
C ASP A 2 26.01 -9.52 39.11
N LYS A 3 26.65 -10.22 40.05
CA LYS A 3 26.05 -10.56 41.35
C LYS A 3 25.78 -9.33 42.24
N GLU A 4 26.40 -8.19 41.95
CA GLU A 4 26.22 -6.91 42.64
C GLU A 4 25.32 -5.94 41.84
N ASN A 5 24.64 -6.48 40.82
CA ASN A 5 23.70 -5.77 39.96
C ASN A 5 24.35 -4.66 39.11
N ASN A 6 25.65 -4.76 38.81
CA ASN A 6 26.33 -3.85 37.90
C ASN A 6 26.13 -4.29 36.44
N PRO A 7 25.96 -3.35 35.50
CA PRO A 7 25.92 -3.67 34.08
C PRO A 7 27.29 -4.21 33.61
N ILE A 8 27.28 -5.44 33.07
CA ILE A 8 28.50 -6.16 32.65
C ILE A 8 28.86 -5.89 31.17
N GLY A 9 27.96 -5.25 30.41
CA GLY A 9 28.17 -4.94 29.00
C GLY A 9 26.87 -4.65 28.25
N ILE A 10 27.01 -4.20 27.00
CA ILE A 10 25.90 -3.94 26.07
C ILE A 10 25.97 -4.98 24.95
N ILE A 11 24.80 -5.53 24.58
CA ILE A 11 24.65 -6.32 23.36
C ILE A 11 23.83 -5.50 22.37
N GLY A 12 24.44 -5.20 21.22
CA GLY A 12 23.75 -4.58 20.09
C GLY A 12 23.43 -5.62 19.03
N VAL A 13 22.19 -5.63 18.54
CA VAL A 13 21.81 -6.40 17.36
C VAL A 13 21.47 -5.40 16.26
N THR A 14 22.11 -5.54 15.10
CA THR A 14 21.77 -4.78 13.90
C THR A 14 21.25 -5.72 12.84
N ARG A 15 20.24 -5.27 12.09
CA ARG A 15 19.71 -5.98 10.93
C ARG A 15 19.79 -5.06 9.74
N ASP A 16 20.53 -5.48 8.73
CA ASP A 16 20.50 -4.80 7.45
C ASP A 16 19.11 -4.95 6.81
N ILE A 17 18.43 -3.82 6.62
CA ILE A 17 17.13 -3.72 5.94
C ILE A 17 17.22 -2.93 4.64
N THR A 18 18.44 -2.61 4.18
CA THR A 18 18.68 -1.77 2.99
C THR A 18 17.93 -2.31 1.78
N ARG A 19 18.03 -3.62 1.53
CA ARG A 19 17.34 -4.26 0.40
C ARG A 19 15.83 -4.10 0.48
N ARG A 20 15.24 -4.26 1.68
CA ARG A 20 13.80 -4.13 1.89
C ARG A 20 13.34 -2.70 1.60
N LEU A 21 14.05 -1.71 2.16
CA LEU A 21 13.73 -0.29 1.95
C LEU A 21 13.83 0.10 0.47
N LEU A 22 14.86 -0.39 -0.25
CA LEU A 22 15.00 -0.12 -1.68
C LEU A 22 13.87 -0.74 -2.50
N SER A 23 13.45 -1.96 -2.18
CA SER A 23 12.31 -2.60 -2.86
C SER A 23 10.98 -1.89 -2.57
N GLU A 24 10.71 -1.52 -1.31
CA GLU A 24 9.51 -0.76 -0.94
C GLU A 24 9.48 0.61 -1.63
N LYS A 25 10.63 1.29 -1.71
CA LYS A 25 10.75 2.56 -2.43
C LYS A 25 10.49 2.39 -3.93
N ALA A 26 11.12 1.42 -4.57
CA ALA A 26 10.95 1.17 -6.00
C ALA A 26 9.49 0.82 -6.35
N LEU A 27 8.81 0.04 -5.50
CA LEU A 27 7.39 -0.25 -5.63
C LEU A 27 6.56 1.03 -5.53
N ARG A 28 6.76 1.83 -4.48
CA ARG A 28 6.03 3.08 -4.26
C ARG A 28 6.24 4.09 -5.39
N ASP A 29 7.46 4.21 -5.89
CA ASP A 29 7.78 5.10 -7.02
C ASP A 29 7.07 4.64 -8.29
N SER A 30 7.04 3.33 -8.54
CA SER A 30 6.32 2.74 -9.69
C SER A 30 4.81 2.95 -9.59
N GLU A 31 4.21 2.72 -8.41
CA GLU A 31 2.79 2.95 -8.15
C GLU A 31 2.42 4.41 -8.36
N LYS A 32 3.26 5.35 -7.88
CA LYS A 32 3.03 6.78 -8.09
C LYS A 32 3.07 7.15 -9.57
N THR A 33 4.05 6.66 -10.33
CA THR A 33 4.13 6.91 -11.76
C THR A 33 2.93 6.33 -12.51
N LEU A 34 2.51 5.12 -12.15
CA LEU A 34 1.32 4.49 -12.75
C LEU A 34 0.06 5.31 -12.48
N ASN A 35 -0.16 5.75 -11.24
CA ASN A 35 -1.32 6.57 -10.88
C ASN A 35 -1.36 7.88 -11.67
N LEU A 36 -0.23 8.59 -11.78
CA LEU A 36 -0.15 9.82 -12.57
C LEU A 36 -0.46 9.58 -14.06
N ALA A 37 0.01 8.46 -14.63
CA ALA A 37 -0.26 8.11 -16.01
C ALA A 37 -1.75 7.81 -16.25
N LEU A 38 -2.39 7.09 -15.32
CA LEU A 38 -3.82 6.77 -15.38
C LEU A 38 -4.69 8.03 -15.22
N GLU A 39 -4.34 8.90 -14.28
CA GLU A 39 -5.01 10.20 -14.09
C GLU A 39 -4.90 11.08 -15.34
N GLY A 40 -3.70 11.20 -15.91
CA GLY A 40 -3.47 11.98 -17.13
C GLY A 40 -4.18 11.42 -18.37
N ALA A 41 -4.35 10.10 -18.44
CA ALA A 41 -5.08 9.43 -19.51
C ALA A 41 -6.60 9.38 -19.28
N GLN A 42 -7.09 9.84 -18.12
CA GLN A 42 -8.48 9.71 -17.70
C GLN A 42 -8.99 8.25 -17.75
N ILE A 43 -8.18 7.31 -17.24
CA ILE A 43 -8.50 5.88 -17.23
C ILE A 43 -8.88 5.45 -15.81
N GLY A 44 -10.13 4.99 -15.65
CA GLY A 44 -10.60 4.31 -14.45
C GLY A 44 -10.25 2.82 -14.50
N LEU A 45 -9.75 2.28 -13.39
CA LEU A 45 -9.48 0.84 -13.25
C LEU A 45 -10.59 0.18 -12.43
N TRP A 46 -10.92 -1.04 -12.84
CA TRP A 46 -11.74 -1.95 -12.06
C TRP A 46 -11.26 -3.39 -12.29
N ASP A 47 -11.32 -4.20 -11.26
CA ASP A 47 -11.00 -5.63 -11.31
C ASP A 47 -12.03 -6.38 -10.45
N GLN A 48 -12.54 -7.48 -10.98
CA GLN A 48 -13.45 -8.36 -10.28
C GLN A 48 -12.79 -9.71 -10.03
N ASN A 49 -12.66 -10.07 -8.77
CA ASN A 49 -12.25 -11.40 -8.38
C ASN A 49 -13.46 -12.34 -8.31
N PHE A 50 -13.68 -13.10 -9.38
CA PHE A 50 -14.80 -14.05 -9.49
C PHE A 50 -14.81 -15.17 -8.43
N LYS A 51 -13.68 -15.47 -7.77
CA LYS A 51 -13.64 -16.48 -6.70
C LYS A 51 -14.15 -15.94 -5.37
N THR A 52 -13.91 -14.66 -5.11
CA THR A 52 -14.23 -14.01 -3.82
C THR A 52 -15.45 -13.09 -3.90
N GLY A 53 -15.90 -12.75 -5.11
CA GLY A 53 -16.93 -11.74 -5.33
C GLY A 53 -16.46 -10.29 -5.17
N ILE A 54 -15.23 -10.07 -4.68
CA ILE A 54 -14.68 -8.74 -4.42
C ILE A 54 -14.46 -8.00 -5.74
N VAL A 55 -14.98 -6.78 -5.82
CA VAL A 55 -14.73 -5.85 -6.92
C VAL A 55 -13.87 -4.70 -6.40
N ASN A 56 -12.67 -4.57 -6.94
CA ASN A 56 -11.78 -3.44 -6.68
C ASN A 56 -11.96 -2.40 -7.78
N ARG A 57 -12.00 -1.13 -7.40
CA ARG A 57 -12.13 0.02 -8.33
C ARG A 57 -11.13 1.08 -7.90
N SER A 58 -10.55 1.80 -8.85
CA SER A 58 -9.73 2.97 -8.52
C SER A 58 -10.61 4.16 -8.13
N ASP A 59 -10.11 5.04 -7.25
CA ASP A 59 -10.82 6.27 -6.89
C ASP A 59 -11.17 7.11 -8.12
N HIS A 60 -10.27 7.14 -9.11
CA HIS A 60 -10.50 7.83 -10.38
C HIS A 60 -11.69 7.26 -11.17
N TRP A 61 -11.94 5.95 -11.13
CA TRP A 61 -13.10 5.34 -11.78
C TRP A 61 -14.41 5.88 -11.20
N ALA A 62 -14.50 6.04 -9.87
CA ALA A 62 -15.67 6.64 -9.21
C ALA A 62 -15.86 8.10 -9.64
N MET A 63 -14.77 8.88 -9.63
CA MET A 63 -14.79 10.29 -10.03
C MET A 63 -15.22 10.47 -11.50
N MET A 64 -14.78 9.59 -12.40
CA MET A 64 -15.18 9.61 -13.82
C MET A 64 -16.69 9.43 -14.00
N LEU A 65 -17.33 8.68 -13.11
CA LEU A 65 -18.77 8.45 -13.11
C LEU A 65 -19.55 9.51 -12.30
N GLY A 66 -18.86 10.47 -11.69
CA GLY A 66 -19.46 11.53 -10.90
C GLY A 66 -19.76 11.16 -9.44
N TYR A 67 -19.21 10.05 -8.95
CA TYR A 67 -19.36 9.60 -7.56
C TYR A 67 -18.17 10.03 -6.69
N ASP A 68 -18.42 10.20 -5.40
CA ASP A 68 -17.35 10.31 -4.42
C ASP A 68 -16.70 8.91 -4.20
N PRO A 69 -15.37 8.78 -4.29
CA PRO A 69 -14.70 7.51 -4.02
C PRO A 69 -15.03 6.89 -2.66
N GLU A 70 -15.30 7.71 -1.64
CA GLU A 70 -15.65 7.23 -0.29
C GLU A 70 -17.07 6.65 -0.23
N GLU A 71 -17.99 7.11 -1.09
CA GLU A 71 -19.32 6.51 -1.23
C GLU A 71 -19.21 5.09 -1.82
N MET A 72 -18.27 4.89 -2.75
CA MET A 72 -18.09 3.62 -3.46
C MET A 72 -17.28 2.56 -2.68
N LYS A 73 -16.58 2.95 -1.60
CA LYS A 73 -15.84 2.03 -0.72
C LYS A 73 -16.76 1.21 0.19
N ASN A 74 -18.02 1.64 0.39
CA ASN A 74 -18.96 1.03 1.32
C ASN A 74 -19.96 0.05 0.67
N ASP A 75 -19.97 -0.07 -0.66
CA ASP A 75 -20.89 -0.97 -1.37
C ASP A 75 -20.19 -2.30 -1.76
N LEU A 76 -20.05 -3.21 -0.78
CA LEU A 76 -19.81 -4.63 -1.03
C LEU A 76 -20.52 -5.50 0.01
N ASP A 77 -21.85 -5.48 -0.02
CA ASP A 77 -22.68 -6.66 0.28
C ASP A 77 -23.41 -7.00 -1.04
N PHE A 78 -22.98 -8.08 -1.70
CA PHE A 78 -23.72 -8.73 -2.78
C PHE A 78 -24.07 -10.16 -2.33
#